data_AF-A0AAN4YT07-F1
#
_entry.id   AF-A0AAN4YT07-F1
#
_cell.length_a   1.000
_cell.length_b   1.000
_cell.length_c   1.000
_cell.angle_alpha   90.00
_cell.angle_beta   90.00
_cell.angle_gamma   90.00
#
_symmetry.space_group_name_H-M   'P 1'
#
loop_
_entity.id
_entity.type
_entity.pdbx_description
1 polymer ?
#
loop_
_entity_poly.entity_id
_entity_poly.type
_entity_poly.pdbx_seq_one_letter_code
_entity_poly.pdbx_strand_id
1 'polypeptide(L)'
;MSPPAALDNANGSPAAPLTVEGIPALRANSAPIPKGVAPATSSDMFKSPVSSSVVIPLLLQAIDASKVCSPGLISLGGGLPSPEYFPFEELDIKVPTPPGFTPEATRESGTVVHAGKSDIREGKSLYG
;
A
#
# COMPACT_ATOMS: atom_id res chain seq x y z
N MET A 1 6.90 39.17 -40.57
CA MET A 1 5.94 39.28 -39.46
C MET A 1 5.50 37.86 -39.13
N SER A 2 6.05 37.28 -38.07
CA SER A 2 5.69 35.92 -37.63
C SER A 2 4.34 35.97 -36.89
N PRO A 3 3.47 34.96 -37.05
CA PRO A 3 2.24 34.89 -36.28
C PRO A 3 2.54 34.64 -34.79
N PRO A 4 1.67 35.07 -33.88
CA PRO A 4 1.89 34.93 -32.44
C PRO A 4 1.81 33.46 -32.04
N ALA A 5 2.66 33.06 -31.10
CA ALA A 5 2.64 31.72 -30.51
C ALA A 5 1.27 31.45 -29.88
N ALA A 6 0.58 30.42 -30.36
CA ALA A 6 -0.56 29.88 -29.65
C ALA A 6 -0.07 29.36 -28.29
N LEU A 7 -0.67 29.86 -27.20
CA LEU A 7 -0.57 29.21 -25.89
C LEU A 7 -1.13 27.78 -26.06
N ASP A 8 -0.23 26.81 -26.13
CA ASP A 8 -0.59 25.42 -25.86
C ASP A 8 -0.62 25.25 -24.34
N ASN A 9 -1.82 25.40 -23.79
CA ASN A 9 -2.16 24.90 -22.47
C ASN A 9 -2.96 23.61 -22.64
N ALA A 10 -2.39 22.60 -23.31
CA ALA A 10 -2.97 21.27 -23.44
C ALA A 10 -2.54 20.39 -22.26
N ASN A 11 -3.45 20.32 -21.31
CA ASN A 11 -3.70 19.19 -20.44
C ASN A 11 -3.65 17.87 -21.25
N GLY A 12 -2.48 17.21 -21.35
CA GLY A 12 -2.37 16.00 -22.19
C GLY A 12 -0.95 15.48 -22.48
N SER A 13 0.04 15.71 -21.62
CA SER A 13 1.31 14.98 -21.78
C SER A 13 1.10 13.51 -21.38
N PRO A 14 1.51 12.51 -22.18
CA PRO A 14 1.44 11.11 -21.76
C PRO A 14 2.37 10.96 -20.56
N ALA A 15 1.77 10.91 -19.36
CA ALA A 15 2.53 10.74 -18.15
C ALA A 15 3.40 9.49 -18.30
N ALA A 16 4.72 9.66 -18.12
CA ALA A 16 5.69 8.60 -18.34
C ALA A 16 5.29 7.33 -17.57
N PRO A 17 5.53 6.13 -18.15
CA PRO A 17 5.18 4.88 -17.49
C PRO A 17 5.86 4.77 -16.12
N LEU A 18 5.17 4.20 -15.13
CA LEU A 18 5.70 4.05 -13.77
C LEU A 18 6.96 3.16 -13.80
N THR A 19 8.09 3.69 -13.33
CA THR A 19 9.35 2.95 -13.18
C THR A 19 9.60 2.57 -11.72
N VAL A 20 10.57 1.68 -11.46
CA VAL A 20 10.90 1.19 -10.11
C VAL A 20 11.31 2.35 -9.18
N GLU A 21 12.02 3.32 -9.73
CA GLU A 21 12.51 4.54 -9.08
C GLU A 21 11.37 5.49 -8.70
N GLY A 22 10.22 5.40 -9.39
CA GLY A 22 9.03 6.19 -9.09
C GLY A 22 8.18 5.64 -7.95
N ILE A 23 8.39 4.38 -7.53
CA ILE A 23 7.57 3.72 -6.50
C ILE A 23 7.67 4.43 -5.13
N PRO A 24 8.85 4.83 -4.62
CA PRO A 24 8.93 5.55 -3.34
C PRO A 24 8.16 6.87 -3.36
N ALA A 25 8.27 7.63 -4.45
CA ALA A 25 7.54 8.89 -4.61
C ALA A 25 6.03 8.66 -4.71
N LEU A 26 5.58 7.61 -5.40
CA LEU A 26 4.17 7.26 -5.46
C LEU A 26 3.60 6.95 -4.07
N ARG A 27 4.31 6.12 -3.28
CA ARG A 27 3.90 5.77 -1.90
C ARG A 27 3.83 7.01 -1.00
N ALA A 28 4.78 7.92 -1.11
CA ALA A 28 4.82 9.15 -0.31
C ALA A 28 3.67 10.13 -0.64
N ASN A 29 3.19 10.12 -1.90
CA ASN A 29 2.13 11.01 -2.36
C ASN A 29 0.72 10.37 -2.32
N SER A 30 0.63 9.06 -2.04
CA SER A 30 -0.63 8.33 -1.89
C SER A 30 -1.19 8.39 -0.47
N ALA A 31 -2.46 8.00 -0.29
CA ALA A 31 -3.06 7.87 1.02
C ALA A 31 -2.29 6.85 1.90
N PRO A 32 -2.20 7.08 3.22
CA PRO A 32 -1.56 6.13 4.14
C PRO A 32 -2.20 4.74 4.08
N ILE A 33 -1.39 3.68 4.22
CA ILE A 33 -1.90 2.31 4.26
C ILE A 33 -2.77 2.13 5.51
N PRO A 34 -4.01 1.63 5.39
CA PRO A 34 -4.85 1.38 6.55
C PRO A 34 -4.31 0.19 7.35
N LYS A 35 -4.01 0.43 8.63
CA LYS A 35 -3.32 -0.54 9.52
C LYS A 35 -4.26 -1.27 10.49
N GLY A 36 -5.57 -1.09 10.34
CA GLY A 36 -6.60 -1.72 11.18
C GLY A 36 -6.85 -3.19 10.83
N VAL A 37 -7.76 -3.84 11.56
CA VAL A 37 -8.17 -5.22 11.27
C VAL A 37 -9.15 -5.22 10.09
N ALA A 38 -8.86 -6.03 9.07
CA ALA A 38 -9.66 -6.18 7.84
C ALA A 38 -10.06 -4.85 7.16
N PRO A 39 -9.10 -3.99 6.77
CA PRO A 39 -9.40 -2.74 6.12
C PRO A 39 -9.86 -2.96 4.67
N ALA A 40 -10.85 -2.20 4.23
CA ALA A 40 -11.23 -2.17 2.82
C ALA A 40 -10.12 -1.49 2.00
N THR A 41 -9.62 -2.19 0.98
CA THR A 41 -8.62 -1.65 0.04
C THR A 41 -9.01 -2.01 -1.39
N SER A 42 -8.67 -1.15 -2.35
CA SER A 42 -8.82 -1.40 -3.78
C SER A 42 -7.54 -1.01 -4.51
N SER A 43 -7.30 -1.58 -5.69
CA SER A 43 -6.12 -1.22 -6.50
C SER A 43 -6.06 0.26 -6.83
N ASP A 44 -7.20 0.95 -6.87
CA ASP A 44 -7.28 2.38 -7.15
C ASP A 44 -6.64 3.24 -6.05
N MET A 45 -6.41 2.69 -4.85
CA MET A 45 -5.66 3.35 -3.77
C MET A 45 -4.14 3.36 -4.01
N PHE A 46 -3.62 2.52 -4.92
CA PHE A 46 -2.18 2.33 -5.15
C PHE A 46 -1.75 2.55 -6.60
N LYS A 47 -2.72 2.56 -7.53
CA LYS A 47 -2.50 2.79 -8.94
C LYS A 47 -1.94 4.19 -9.19
N SER A 48 -0.96 4.29 -10.08
CA SER A 48 -0.44 5.58 -10.51
C SER A 48 -1.51 6.36 -11.30
N PRO A 49 -1.47 7.72 -11.29
CA PRO A 49 -2.42 8.54 -12.04
C PRO A 49 -2.46 8.23 -13.55
N VAL A 50 -1.38 7.69 -14.10
CA VAL A 50 -1.25 7.29 -15.51
C VAL A 50 -2.22 6.17 -15.89
N SER A 51 -2.54 5.28 -14.95
CA SER A 51 -3.48 4.17 -15.18
C SER A 51 -4.95 4.60 -15.18
N SER A 52 -5.25 5.78 -14.63
CA SER A 52 -6.61 6.34 -14.57
C SER A 52 -7.03 7.04 -15.87
N SER A 53 -6.15 7.14 -16.87
CA SER A 53 -6.45 7.78 -18.16
C SER A 53 -7.39 6.96 -19.08
N VAL A 54 -7.79 5.74 -18.68
CA VAL A 54 -8.91 5.02 -19.32
C VAL A 54 -10.21 5.49 -18.65
N VAL A 55 -10.77 6.57 -19.19
CA VAL A 55 -11.92 7.30 -18.63
C VAL A 55 -13.19 6.44 -18.67
N ILE A 56 -13.69 6.04 -17.50
CA ILE A 56 -15.14 5.89 -17.28
C ILE A 56 -15.50 7.01 -16.29
N PRO A 57 -16.44 7.92 -16.63
CA PRO A 57 -16.83 8.99 -15.72
C PRO A 57 -17.76 8.40 -14.65
N LEU A 58 -17.19 7.79 -13.61
CA LEU A 58 -17.98 7.34 -12.48
C LEU A 58 -18.12 8.48 -11.47
N LEU A 59 -19.21 9.21 -11.68
CA LEU A 59 -19.90 10.01 -10.67
C LEU A 59 -19.92 9.26 -9.32
N LEU A 60 -19.27 9.87 -8.33
CA LEU A 60 -19.60 9.74 -6.91
C LEU A 60 -19.77 8.30 -6.36
N GLN A 61 -18.67 7.66 -5.96
CA GLN A 61 -18.71 6.65 -4.89
C GLN A 61 -17.79 7.04 -3.75
N ALA A 62 -18.13 8.12 -3.06
CA ALA A 62 -17.90 8.20 -1.63
C ALA A 62 -18.98 7.37 -0.93
N ILE A 63 -18.95 6.04 -1.06
CA ILE A 63 -19.76 5.17 -0.22
C ILE A 63 -18.94 4.87 1.04
N ASP A 64 -19.06 5.77 2.02
CA ASP A 64 -19.21 5.54 3.46
C ASP A 64 -18.71 4.17 4.03
N ALA A 65 -17.50 3.74 3.70
CA ALA A 65 -16.80 2.63 4.37
C ALA A 65 -16.15 3.10 5.70
N SER A 66 -16.23 4.39 6.00
CA SER A 66 -15.62 5.04 7.16
C SER A 66 -16.31 4.77 8.49
N LYS A 67 -17.49 4.12 8.54
CA LYS A 67 -18.20 3.96 9.82
C LYS A 67 -17.72 2.82 10.72
N VAL A 68 -17.03 1.81 10.18
CA VAL A 68 -16.57 0.66 10.99
C VAL A 68 -15.09 0.76 11.42
N CYS A 69 -14.34 1.68 10.82
CA CYS A 69 -12.91 1.91 11.09
C CYS A 69 -12.65 3.33 11.62
N SER A 70 -13.66 3.96 12.25
CA SER A 70 -13.45 5.21 12.98
C SER A 70 -12.62 4.92 14.24
N PRO A 71 -11.50 5.61 14.45
CA PRO A 71 -10.73 5.45 15.68
C PRO A 71 -11.61 5.76 16.90
N GLY A 72 -11.62 4.84 17.88
CA GLY A 72 -12.40 5.00 19.12
C GLY A 72 -13.76 4.30 19.15
N LEU A 73 -14.20 3.63 18.07
CA LEU A 73 -15.39 2.78 18.11
C LEU A 73 -15.06 1.38 18.62
N ILE A 74 -15.80 0.91 19.63
CA ILE A 74 -15.76 -0.47 20.09
C ILE A 74 -16.79 -1.26 19.29
N SER A 75 -16.34 -2.23 18.50
CA SER A 75 -17.24 -3.14 17.79
C SER A 75 -17.75 -4.22 18.75
N LEU A 76 -19.06 -4.28 18.95
CA LEU A 76 -19.77 -5.43 19.55
C LEU A 76 -20.36 -6.37 18.47
N GLY A 77 -20.01 -6.11 17.20
CA GLY A 77 -20.53 -6.80 16.02
C GLY A 77 -19.67 -7.98 15.60
N GLY A 78 -19.13 -7.92 14.37
CA GLY A 78 -18.47 -9.04 13.67
C GLY A 78 -17.59 -9.93 14.57
N GLY A 79 -17.77 -11.25 14.44
CA GLY A 79 -17.12 -12.28 15.28
C GLY A 79 -15.63 -12.47 15.02
N LEU A 80 -14.87 -11.37 14.96
CA LEU A 80 -13.41 -11.38 14.91
C LEU A 80 -12.88 -11.64 16.33
N PRO A 81 -12.20 -12.77 16.57
CA PRO A 81 -11.64 -13.07 17.89
C PRO A 81 -10.59 -12.03 18.29
N SER A 82 -10.52 -11.74 19.59
CA SER A 82 -9.42 -10.93 20.13
C SER A 82 -8.08 -11.60 19.82
N PRO A 83 -7.03 -10.83 19.48
CA PRO A 83 -5.76 -11.41 19.10
C PRO A 83 -5.08 -12.18 20.24
N GLU A 84 -5.45 -11.97 21.50
CA GLU A 84 -5.05 -12.79 22.67
C GLU A 84 -5.40 -14.28 22.55
N TYR A 85 -6.43 -14.64 21.76
CA TYR A 85 -6.81 -16.03 21.53
C TYR A 85 -5.99 -16.72 20.44
N PHE A 86 -5.12 -15.99 19.74
CA PHE A 86 -4.23 -16.55 18.74
C PHE A 86 -2.91 -17.02 19.39
N PRO A 87 -2.58 -18.33 19.33
CA PRO A 87 -1.44 -18.92 20.03
C PRO A 87 -0.13 -18.72 19.24
N PHE A 88 0.10 -17.52 18.72
CA PHE A 88 1.33 -17.11 18.06
C PHE A 88 1.65 -15.68 18.46
N GLU A 89 2.87 -15.46 18.93
CA GLU A 89 3.35 -14.12 19.29
C GLU A 89 4.13 -13.49 18.14
N GLU A 90 4.96 -14.31 17.49
CA GLU A 90 5.92 -13.90 16.47
C GLU A 90 6.03 -15.00 15.40
N LEU A 91 6.29 -14.60 14.17
CA LEU A 91 6.57 -15.49 13.05
C LEU A 91 7.85 -15.03 12.36
N ASP A 92 8.87 -15.89 12.37
CA ASP A 92 10.14 -15.66 11.68
C ASP A 92 10.21 -16.49 10.40
N ILE A 93 10.49 -15.82 9.28
CA ILE A 93 10.64 -16.46 7.97
C ILE A 93 12.01 -16.10 7.40
N LYS A 94 12.83 -17.12 7.15
CA LYS A 94 14.12 -16.92 6.45
C LYS A 94 13.90 -16.90 4.94
N VAL A 95 14.20 -15.77 4.31
CA VAL A 95 14.04 -15.56 2.87
C VAL A 95 15.40 -15.44 2.17
N PRO A 96 15.52 -15.89 0.91
CA PRO A 96 16.73 -15.69 0.12
C PRO A 96 17.01 -14.20 -0.08
N THR A 97 18.29 -13.82 -0.04
CA THR A 97 18.73 -12.44 -0.30
C THR A 97 19.45 -12.42 -1.66
N PRO A 98 19.14 -11.49 -2.56
CA PRO A 98 19.91 -11.34 -3.79
C PRO A 98 21.41 -11.19 -3.49
N PRO A 99 22.31 -11.83 -4.25
CA PRO A 99 22.08 -12.57 -5.51
C PRO A 99 21.82 -14.08 -5.35
N GLY A 100 21.88 -14.63 -4.14
CA GLY A 100 21.83 -16.07 -3.89
C GLY A 100 20.42 -16.58 -3.59
N PHE A 101 19.83 -17.34 -4.53
CA PHE A 101 18.46 -17.86 -4.42
C PHE A 101 18.38 -19.38 -4.19
N THR A 102 19.51 -20.07 -3.99
CA THR A 102 19.49 -21.51 -3.68
C THR A 102 19.14 -21.75 -2.20
N PRO A 103 18.64 -22.93 -1.83
CA PRO A 103 18.36 -23.26 -0.43
C PRO A 103 19.60 -23.17 0.47
N GLU A 104 20.78 -23.53 -0.03
CA GLU A 104 22.06 -23.47 0.69
C GLU A 104 22.45 -22.01 0.93
N ALA A 105 22.42 -21.18 -0.12
CA ALA A 105 22.67 -19.75 -0.01
C ALA A 105 21.67 -19.06 0.93
N THR A 106 20.40 -19.50 0.93
CA THR A 106 19.38 -18.98 1.84
C THR A 106 19.66 -19.39 3.29
N ARG A 107 20.17 -20.60 3.52
CA ARG A 107 20.60 -21.03 4.85
C ARG A 107 21.80 -20.24 5.35
N GLU A 108 22.73 -19.87 4.48
CA GLU A 108 23.96 -19.17 4.86
C GLU A 108 23.77 -17.64 4.94
N SER A 109 23.24 -17.02 3.89
CA SER A 109 23.14 -15.56 3.71
C SER A 109 21.71 -15.02 3.56
N GLY A 110 20.69 -15.86 3.79
CA GLY A 110 19.29 -15.43 3.79
C GLY A 110 18.97 -14.46 4.93
N THR A 111 18.03 -13.55 4.68
CA THR A 111 17.55 -12.58 5.67
C THR A 111 16.40 -13.19 6.47
N VAL A 112 16.39 -13.02 7.79
CA VAL A 112 15.25 -13.41 8.63
C VAL A 112 14.29 -12.22 8.69
N VAL A 113 13.08 -12.41 8.15
CA VAL A 113 11.98 -11.45 8.25
C VAL A 113 11.16 -11.82 9.47
N HIS A 114 11.02 -10.84 10.36
CA HIS A 114 10.26 -10.96 11.61
C HIS A 114 8.88 -10.32 11.45
N ALA A 115 7.84 -11.01 11.90
CA ALA A 115 6.49 -10.49 11.99
C ALA A 115 5.90 -10.76 13.37
N GLY A 116 5.83 -9.71 14.20
CA GLY A 116 5.24 -9.72 15.53
C GLY A 116 3.80 -9.20 15.54
N LYS A 117 3.01 -9.68 16.50
CA LYS A 117 1.61 -9.27 16.70
C LYS A 117 1.38 -7.77 16.88
N SER A 118 2.39 -7.07 17.41
CA SER A 118 2.33 -5.64 17.77
C SER A 118 3.22 -4.74 16.89
N ASP A 119 3.76 -5.23 15.77
CA ASP A 119 4.77 -4.50 14.98
C ASP A 119 4.33 -3.11 14.50
N ILE A 120 3.05 -2.95 14.18
CA ILE A 120 2.47 -1.66 13.77
C ILE A 120 2.47 -0.66 14.94
N ARG A 121 2.14 -1.14 16.15
CA ARG A 121 2.08 -0.30 17.36
C ARG A 121 3.48 0.05 17.86
N GLU A 122 4.43 -0.87 17.71
CA GLU A 122 5.80 -0.74 18.18
C GLU A 122 6.73 -0.03 17.18
N GLY A 123 6.22 0.33 15.99
CA GLY A 123 7.01 1.01 14.95
C GLY A 123 8.06 0.11 14.29
N LYS A 124 7.96 -1.21 14.48
CA LYS A 124 8.84 -2.21 13.83
C LYS A 124 8.41 -2.53 12.40
N SER A 125 7.16 -2.21 12.06
CA SER A 125 6.62 -2.37 10.70
C SER A 125 7.24 -1.35 9.73
N LEU A 126 7.46 -1.75 8.47
CA LEU A 126 7.88 -0.86 7.39
C LEU A 126 6.89 0.28 7.08
N TYR A 127 5.64 0.13 7.53
CA TYR A 127 4.57 1.13 7.38
C TYR A 127 4.20 1.77 8.74
N GLY A 128 5.11 1.68 9.72
CA GLY A 128 5.01 2.19 11.09
C GLY A 128 4.91 3.70 11.18
#